data_AF-A0A660PW15-F1
#
_entry.id   AF-A0A660PW15-F1
#
_cell.length_a   1.000
_cell.length_b   1.000
_cell.length_c   1.000
_cell.angle_alpha   90.00
_cell.angle_beta   90.00
_cell.angle_gamma   90.00
#
_symmetry.space_group_name_H-M   'P 1'
#
loop_
_entity.id
_entity.type
_entity.pdbx_description
1 polymer ?
#
loop_
_entity_poly.entity_id
_entity_poly.type
_entity_poly.pdbx_seq_one_letter_code
_entity_poly.pdbx_strand_id
1 'polypeptide(L)'
;MKLARNRVQAVIFGGRLFDRSAQRITHQLARLSDLKPLKHLLILLVLAVVITLVATGPSVAGEKKSSGKKSTATKKICITFDEVPLAVSFGDADQDAITYLILEALKRHDVKATGFVVGEQMKDSFDVLGQWLNGGHGLGNMTFSGQDYNRLGPEQFIGDIRKGAEALEPMLSGFGQKKRYFRFPYLHYGDNVERRKAVTLYLDELTYVVCPATVIPEDYLHNLTLIKMGKEPDSTKFVQLLNDYINHVLDELERQEQLAREIVSRPIKQILRLRTNRLNAVYLDELLSALENTGYKFITLDDALKDKVYSIPEGYYGLKGLSYLEMIINSDPDLVPAQ
;
A
#
# COMPACT_ATOMS: atom_id res chain seq x y z
N MET A 1 -44.10 -4.10 -51.07
CA MET A 1 -42.86 -3.36 -50.75
C MET A 1 -41.87 -4.38 -50.16
N LYS A 2 -40.93 -5.03 -50.88
CA LYS A 2 -39.69 -4.51 -51.53
C LYS A 2 -38.97 -3.52 -50.58
N LEU A 3 -37.73 -3.67 -50.07
CA LEU A 3 -36.50 -4.39 -50.46
C LEU A 3 -35.59 -4.54 -49.20
N ALA A 4 -34.92 -5.70 -49.02
CA ALA A 4 -33.45 -5.93 -49.05
C ALA A 4 -32.60 -5.32 -47.91
N ARG A 5 -32.01 -6.13 -46.99
CA ARG A 5 -30.71 -6.84 -47.06
C ARG A 5 -29.49 -5.91 -47.24
N ASN A 6 -28.58 -5.91 -46.26
CA ASN A 6 -27.17 -6.24 -46.50
C ASN A 6 -26.44 -6.72 -45.23
N ARG A 7 -25.66 -7.80 -45.42
CA ARG A 7 -24.69 -8.44 -44.52
C ARG A 7 -23.34 -7.73 -44.64
N VAL A 8 -22.46 -7.84 -43.62
CA VAL A 8 -21.08 -8.37 -43.76
C VAL A 8 -20.64 -9.02 -42.42
N GLN A 9 -20.01 -10.21 -42.54
CA GLN A 9 -19.42 -11.10 -41.53
C GLN A 9 -18.21 -10.45 -40.82
N ALA A 10 -17.95 -10.64 -39.53
CA ALA A 10 -17.38 -11.83 -38.86
C ALA A 10 -16.07 -12.36 -39.48
N VAL A 11 -14.94 -12.08 -38.82
CA VAL A 11 -13.74 -12.91 -38.83
C VAL A 11 -13.43 -13.32 -37.38
N ILE A 12 -13.25 -14.62 -37.21
CA ILE A 12 -13.03 -15.39 -35.98
C ILE A 12 -11.53 -15.56 -35.73
N PHE A 13 -11.11 -15.52 -34.46
CA PHE A 13 -10.23 -16.44 -33.71
C PHE A 13 -9.85 -15.69 -32.40
N GLY A 14 -10.26 -16.03 -31.17
CA GLY A 14 -10.29 -17.33 -30.48
C GLY A 14 -8.87 -17.68 -30.01
N GLY A 15 -8.49 -17.83 -28.74
CA GLY A 15 -9.11 -17.82 -27.39
C GLY A 15 -7.96 -17.70 -26.37
N ARG A 16 -8.02 -17.98 -25.07
CA ARG A 16 -9.00 -18.52 -24.11
C ARG A 16 -8.31 -18.34 -22.74
N LEU A 17 -9.01 -17.86 -21.72
CA LEU A 17 -8.90 -18.33 -20.32
C LEU A 17 -10.02 -17.65 -19.50
N PHE A 18 -10.62 -18.44 -18.60
CA PHE A 18 -11.69 -18.12 -17.64
C PHE A 18 -13.14 -18.16 -18.13
N ASP A 19 -13.72 -19.36 -18.09
CA ASP A 19 -15.13 -19.55 -17.73
C ASP A 19 -15.29 -20.92 -17.03
N ARG A 20 -15.36 -20.90 -15.70
CA ARG A 20 -15.74 -22.05 -14.86
C ARG A 20 -16.39 -21.56 -13.57
N SER A 21 -17.59 -21.01 -13.67
CA SER A 21 -18.48 -20.87 -12.51
C SER A 21 -19.96 -20.65 -12.86
N ALA A 22 -20.41 -21.08 -14.04
CA ALA A 22 -21.82 -20.90 -14.45
C ALA A 22 -22.44 -22.11 -15.18
N GLN A 23 -22.07 -23.35 -14.81
CA GLN A 23 -22.73 -24.57 -15.31
C GLN A 23 -23.02 -25.60 -14.20
N ARG A 24 -23.54 -25.13 -13.07
CA ARG A 24 -24.34 -25.97 -12.17
C ARG A 24 -25.76 -25.46 -12.24
N ILE A 25 -26.72 -26.40 -12.34
CA ILE A 25 -28.16 -26.20 -12.59
C ILE A 25 -28.40 -26.01 -14.10
N THR A 26 -28.68 -27.04 -14.89
CA THR A 26 -29.88 -27.89 -14.87
C THR A 26 -29.58 -29.17 -15.67
N HIS A 27 -29.49 -30.33 -15.03
CA HIS A 27 -30.55 -31.34 -15.04
C HIS A 27 -31.12 -31.69 -16.42
N GLN A 28 -30.58 -32.75 -17.03
CA GLN A 28 -31.23 -33.83 -17.80
C GLN A 28 -30.06 -34.67 -18.32
N LEU A 29 -29.71 -35.81 -17.74
CA LEU A 29 -30.31 -37.10 -18.09
C LEU A 29 -30.00 -38.09 -16.96
N ALA A 30 -31.01 -38.37 -16.14
CA ALA A 30 -31.11 -39.69 -15.55
C ALA A 30 -31.48 -40.66 -16.67
N ARG A 31 -30.64 -41.67 -16.92
CA ARG A 31 -30.99 -43.07 -17.26
C ARG A 31 -29.82 -43.78 -17.95
N LEU A 32 -29.74 -45.10 -17.68
CA LEU A 32 -28.79 -46.13 -18.11
C LEU A 32 -27.65 -46.36 -17.09
N SER A 33 -27.88 -47.09 -16.00
CA SER A 33 -28.03 -48.56 -15.84
C SER A 33 -26.70 -49.33 -15.94
N ASP A 34 -26.27 -49.84 -14.77
CA ASP A 34 -25.63 -51.13 -14.49
C ASP A 34 -24.69 -51.79 -15.51
N LEU A 35 -23.44 -52.07 -15.07
CA LEU A 35 -22.79 -53.40 -15.04
C LEU A 35 -21.34 -53.29 -14.49
N LYS A 36 -20.94 -54.25 -13.64
CA LYS A 36 -19.62 -54.39 -12.98
C LYS A 36 -18.50 -54.88 -13.95
N PRO A 37 -17.34 -55.41 -13.48
CA PRO A 37 -16.04 -54.75 -13.37
C PRO A 37 -15.01 -55.33 -14.38
N LEU A 38 -14.54 -54.53 -15.35
CA LEU A 38 -13.49 -54.98 -16.27
C LEU A 38 -12.56 -53.82 -16.73
N LYS A 39 -12.20 -52.91 -15.81
CA LYS A 39 -11.35 -51.74 -16.14
C LYS A 39 -9.97 -51.71 -15.47
N HIS A 40 -9.68 -52.61 -14.53
CA HIS A 40 -8.39 -52.59 -13.83
C HIS A 40 -7.29 -53.46 -14.47
N LEU A 41 -7.62 -54.28 -15.48
CA LEU A 41 -6.63 -55.11 -16.17
C LEU A 41 -6.03 -54.42 -17.43
N LEU A 42 -6.69 -53.41 -18.00
CA LEU A 42 -6.22 -52.73 -19.21
C LEU A 42 -5.30 -51.52 -18.94
N ILE A 43 -5.37 -50.93 -17.73
CA ILE A 43 -4.62 -49.72 -17.37
C ILE A 43 -3.15 -50.04 -17.01
N LEU A 44 -2.87 -51.26 -16.53
CA LEU A 44 -1.50 -51.69 -16.19
C LEU A 44 -0.64 -52.06 -17.41
N LEU A 45 -1.25 -52.36 -18.57
CA LEU A 45 -0.51 -52.77 -19.77
C LEU A 45 -0.05 -51.57 -20.63
N VAL A 46 -0.69 -50.41 -20.49
CA VAL A 46 -0.36 -49.19 -21.26
C VAL A 46 0.78 -48.38 -20.59
N LEU A 47 1.01 -48.54 -19.29
CA LEU A 47 2.07 -47.81 -18.57
C LEU A 47 3.48 -48.39 -18.79
N ALA A 48 3.60 -49.66 -19.21
CA ALA A 48 4.88 -50.33 -19.40
C ALA A 48 5.52 -50.12 -20.78
N VAL A 49 4.79 -49.59 -21.77
CA VAL A 49 5.28 -49.42 -23.15
C VAL A 49 5.86 -48.02 -23.42
N VAL A 50 5.64 -47.04 -22.53
CA VAL A 50 6.14 -45.66 -22.72
C VAL A 50 7.55 -45.44 -22.13
N ILE A 51 8.11 -46.38 -21.37
CA ILE A 51 9.43 -46.21 -20.73
C ILE A 51 10.61 -46.72 -21.59
N THR A 52 10.37 -47.33 -22.75
CA THR A 52 11.44 -47.93 -23.58
C THR A 52 11.41 -47.53 -25.05
N LEU A 53 11.29 -46.24 -25.39
CA LEU A 53 11.64 -45.82 -26.76
C LEU A 53 12.23 -44.39 -26.83
N VAL A 54 13.43 -44.36 -27.41
CA VAL A 54 14.15 -43.23 -28.05
C VAL A 54 15.02 -42.36 -27.14
N ALA A 55 16.16 -42.94 -26.80
CA ALA A 55 17.45 -42.26 -26.90
C ALA A 55 17.88 -42.09 -28.38
N THR A 56 18.82 -41.16 -28.60
CA THR A 56 19.57 -40.79 -29.83
C THR A 56 18.94 -39.74 -30.75
N GLY A 57 19.26 -38.47 -30.49
CA GLY A 57 19.27 -37.37 -31.47
C GLY A 57 20.61 -36.62 -31.39
N PRO A 58 21.12 -36.03 -32.49
CA PRO A 58 22.48 -35.48 -32.56
C PRO A 58 22.63 -34.18 -31.76
N SER A 59 23.80 -34.07 -31.12
CA SER A 59 24.23 -32.93 -30.31
C SER A 59 24.54 -31.71 -31.17
N VAL A 60 23.67 -30.69 -31.11
CA VAL A 60 24.02 -29.31 -31.50
C VAL A 60 24.46 -28.59 -30.23
N ALA A 61 25.72 -28.15 -30.21
CA ALA A 61 26.30 -27.38 -29.12
C ALA A 61 25.60 -26.01 -29.01
N GLY A 62 24.56 -25.94 -28.18
CA GLY A 62 23.96 -24.70 -27.72
C GLY A 62 24.78 -24.15 -26.55
N GLU A 63 25.26 -22.91 -26.69
CA GLU A 63 25.87 -22.14 -25.61
C GLU A 63 25.04 -22.24 -24.32
N LYS A 64 25.67 -22.68 -23.24
CA LYS A 64 25.13 -22.54 -21.88
C LYS A 64 25.06 -21.05 -21.56
N LYS A 65 23.94 -20.41 -21.91
CA LYS A 65 23.52 -19.21 -21.18
C LYS A 65 23.18 -19.65 -19.78
N SER A 66 24.10 -19.43 -18.85
CA SER A 66 23.81 -19.46 -17.43
C SER A 66 22.70 -18.44 -17.18
N SER A 67 21.46 -18.90 -17.03
CA SER A 67 20.42 -18.12 -16.39
C SER A 67 20.82 -18.01 -14.92
N GLY A 68 21.70 -17.05 -14.64
CA GLY A 68 21.92 -16.59 -13.28
C GLY A 68 20.54 -16.25 -12.75
N LYS A 69 20.05 -17.07 -11.82
CA LYS A 69 18.88 -16.76 -11.01
C LYS A 69 19.29 -15.50 -10.23
N LYS A 70 19.05 -14.32 -10.80
CA LYS A 70 19.18 -13.06 -10.09
C LYS A 70 18.32 -13.24 -8.85
N SER A 71 18.97 -13.40 -7.71
CA SER A 71 18.32 -13.29 -6.42
C SER A 71 17.77 -11.87 -6.38
N THR A 72 16.53 -11.69 -6.84
CA THR A 72 15.83 -10.42 -6.70
C THR A 72 15.71 -10.18 -5.21
N ALA A 73 16.46 -9.21 -4.71
CA ALA A 73 16.39 -8.83 -3.31
C ALA A 73 14.91 -8.62 -2.96
N THR A 74 14.45 -9.25 -1.88
CA THR A 74 13.04 -9.19 -1.50
C THR A 74 12.65 -7.75 -1.22
N LYS A 75 11.67 -7.23 -1.97
CA LYS A 75 11.12 -5.89 -1.78
C LYS A 75 10.39 -5.83 -0.43
N LYS A 76 10.51 -4.70 0.28
CA LYS A 76 9.94 -4.52 1.62
C LYS A 76 9.19 -3.21 1.71
N ILE A 77 8.03 -3.24 2.36
CA ILE A 77 7.17 -2.05 2.50
C ILE A 77 6.51 -2.01 3.87
N CYS A 78 6.52 -0.84 4.49
CA CYS A 78 5.73 -0.53 5.67
C CYS A 78 4.46 0.21 5.25
N ILE A 79 3.34 -0.13 5.87
CA ILE A 79 2.06 0.56 5.66
C ILE A 79 1.85 1.55 6.80
N THR A 80 1.61 2.81 6.45
CA THR A 80 1.30 3.87 7.41
C THR A 80 0.02 4.58 7.03
N PHE A 81 -0.69 5.09 8.02
CA PHE A 81 -1.94 5.83 7.83
C PHE A 81 -1.83 7.19 8.50
N ASP A 82 -2.16 8.25 7.77
CA ASP A 82 -2.31 9.59 8.32
C ASP A 82 -3.78 9.86 8.68
N GLU A 83 -3.99 10.77 9.63
CA GLU A 83 -5.29 11.25 10.10
C GLU A 83 -6.14 10.16 10.77
N VAL A 84 -5.52 9.26 11.53
CA VAL A 84 -6.23 8.24 12.31
C VAL A 84 -7.02 8.91 13.45
N PRO A 85 -8.30 8.59 13.67
CA PRO A 85 -9.08 7.47 13.09
C PRO A 85 -9.72 7.73 11.73
N LEU A 86 -9.89 9.00 11.33
CA LEU A 86 -10.63 9.37 10.14
C LEU A 86 -10.04 10.60 9.45
N ALA A 87 -9.57 10.39 8.23
CA ALA A 87 -9.21 11.47 7.31
C ALA A 87 -10.48 12.16 6.82
N VAL A 88 -10.89 13.22 7.52
CA VAL A 88 -12.09 14.01 7.19
C VAL A 88 -11.82 14.84 5.94
N SER A 89 -12.00 14.21 4.78
CA SER A 89 -11.98 14.87 3.49
C SER A 89 -13.31 14.55 2.78
N PHE A 90 -14.18 15.56 2.71
CA PHE A 90 -15.39 15.61 1.90
C PHE A 90 -16.51 14.61 2.28
N GLY A 91 -17.15 14.82 3.43
CA GLY A 91 -18.46 14.20 3.76
C GLY A 91 -18.50 13.51 5.12
N ASP A 92 -19.71 13.10 5.52
CA ASP A 92 -19.92 12.29 6.72
C ASP A 92 -19.42 10.87 6.48
N ALA A 93 -18.55 10.39 7.37
CA ALA A 93 -18.03 9.03 7.32
C ALA A 93 -18.04 8.42 8.71
N ASP A 94 -18.46 7.16 8.77
CA ASP A 94 -18.51 6.39 10.00
C ASP A 94 -17.09 5.90 10.32
N GLN A 95 -16.45 6.53 11.32
CA GLN A 95 -15.09 6.22 11.72
C GLN A 95 -14.93 4.79 12.24
N ASP A 96 -15.96 4.23 12.88
CA ASP A 96 -15.94 2.87 13.42
C ASP A 96 -15.94 1.88 12.25
N ALA A 97 -16.83 2.09 11.27
CA ALA A 97 -16.90 1.25 10.08
C ALA A 97 -15.60 1.33 9.24
N ILE A 98 -15.05 2.53 9.05
CA ILE A 98 -13.79 2.73 8.32
C ILE A 98 -12.65 2.01 9.02
N THR A 99 -12.50 2.23 10.32
CA THR A 99 -11.39 1.62 11.06
C THR A 99 -11.55 0.10 11.13
N TYR A 100 -12.76 -0.41 11.33
CA TYR A 100 -13.03 -1.84 11.31
C TYR A 100 -12.59 -2.50 10.01
N LEU A 101 -12.96 -1.94 8.85
CA LEU A 101 -12.58 -2.48 7.55
C LEU A 101 -11.06 -2.46 7.34
N ILE A 102 -10.39 -1.37 7.73
CA ILE A 102 -8.93 -1.25 7.68
C ILE A 102 -8.28 -2.33 8.54
N LEU A 103 -8.68 -2.47 9.80
CA LEU A 103 -8.10 -3.44 10.73
C LEU A 103 -8.32 -4.88 10.27
N GLU A 104 -9.48 -5.21 9.72
CA GLU A 104 -9.75 -6.55 9.18
C GLU A 104 -8.87 -6.87 7.97
N ALA A 105 -8.68 -5.93 7.03
CA ALA A 105 -7.75 -6.13 5.93
C ALA A 105 -6.29 -6.29 6.43
N LEU A 106 -5.84 -5.41 7.34
CA LEU A 106 -4.49 -5.53 7.93
C LEU A 106 -4.28 -6.88 8.61
N LYS A 107 -5.29 -7.37 9.33
CA LYS A 107 -5.26 -8.68 9.99
C LYS A 107 -5.21 -9.85 9.00
N ARG A 108 -5.97 -9.81 7.90
CA ARG A 108 -5.94 -10.86 6.87
C ARG A 108 -4.57 -11.00 6.21
N HIS A 109 -3.85 -9.90 6.08
CA HIS A 109 -2.51 -9.85 5.48
C HIS A 109 -1.35 -9.86 6.51
N ASP A 110 -1.64 -10.07 7.80
CA ASP A 110 -0.65 -10.01 8.90
C ASP A 110 0.21 -8.74 8.90
N VAL A 111 -0.40 -7.59 8.57
CA VAL A 111 0.27 -6.30 8.50
C VAL A 111 0.19 -5.58 9.85
N LYS A 112 1.33 -5.15 10.37
CA LYS A 112 1.42 -4.25 11.54
C LYS A 112 1.72 -2.82 11.08
N ALA A 113 0.65 -2.08 10.76
CA ALA A 113 0.73 -0.69 10.35
C ALA A 113 1.03 0.28 11.51
N THR A 114 1.35 1.54 11.17
CA THR A 114 1.42 2.65 12.14
C THR A 114 0.53 3.80 11.67
N GLY A 115 -0.36 4.27 12.55
CA GLY A 115 -1.26 5.40 12.31
C GLY A 115 -0.72 6.71 12.90
N PHE A 116 -0.96 7.84 12.26
CA PHE A 116 -0.59 9.17 12.75
C PHE A 116 -1.87 9.95 13.07
N VAL A 117 -1.99 10.36 14.34
CA VAL A 117 -3.21 10.90 14.94
C VAL A 117 -3.15 12.42 14.99
N VAL A 118 -4.23 13.06 14.57
CA VAL A 118 -4.49 14.48 14.82
C VAL A 118 -5.21 14.60 16.16
N GLY A 119 -4.63 15.33 17.13
CA GLY A 119 -5.15 15.39 18.49
C GLY A 119 -6.62 15.83 18.60
N GLU A 120 -7.06 16.78 17.76
CA GLU A 120 -8.46 17.23 17.70
C GLU A 120 -9.45 16.10 17.33
N GLN A 121 -9.00 15.11 16.56
CA GLN A 121 -9.82 13.98 16.12
C GLN A 121 -9.90 12.85 17.17
N MET A 122 -9.16 12.95 18.27
CA MET A 122 -9.18 11.94 19.33
C MET A 122 -10.46 11.99 20.18
N LYS A 123 -11.11 13.15 20.24
CA LYS A 123 -12.35 13.31 21.00
C LYS A 123 -13.38 12.31 20.48
N ASP A 124 -13.95 11.51 21.38
CA ASP A 124 -14.93 10.47 21.08
C ASP A 124 -14.41 9.31 20.22
N SER A 125 -13.07 9.17 20.09
CA SER A 125 -12.42 8.17 19.22
C SER A 125 -11.53 7.17 19.97
N PHE A 126 -11.51 7.22 21.31
CA PHE A 126 -10.63 6.38 22.14
C PHE A 126 -10.86 4.88 21.93
N ASP A 127 -12.11 4.45 21.72
CA ASP A 127 -12.42 3.03 21.48
C ASP A 127 -11.82 2.53 20.16
N VAL A 128 -11.91 3.34 19.11
CA VAL A 128 -11.35 3.04 17.79
C VAL A 128 -9.83 2.99 17.84
N LEU A 129 -9.20 3.96 18.50
CA LEU A 129 -7.75 3.98 18.70
C LEU A 129 -7.28 2.83 19.60
N GLY A 130 -8.11 2.41 20.56
CA GLY A 130 -7.86 1.22 21.39
C GLY A 130 -7.91 -0.07 20.57
N GLN A 131 -8.87 -0.21 19.66
CA GLN A 131 -8.93 -1.33 18.71
C GLN A 131 -7.68 -1.38 17.83
N TRP A 132 -7.22 -0.22 17.36
CA TRP A 132 -5.99 -0.09 16.57
C TRP A 132 -4.77 -0.63 17.33
N LEU A 133 -4.56 -0.17 18.56
CA LEU A 133 -3.44 -0.61 19.40
C LEU A 133 -3.55 -2.09 19.79
N ASN A 134 -4.76 -2.59 20.11
CA ASN A 134 -5.02 -4.01 20.38
C ASN A 134 -4.73 -4.92 19.19
N GLY A 135 -4.86 -4.42 17.95
CA GLY A 135 -4.42 -5.12 16.74
C GLY A 135 -2.90 -5.29 16.62
N GLY A 136 -2.13 -4.67 17.52
CA GLY A 136 -0.67 -4.64 17.50
C GLY A 136 -0.11 -3.59 16.54
N HIS A 137 -0.92 -2.62 16.12
CA HIS A 137 -0.51 -1.50 15.30
C HIS A 137 0.09 -0.38 16.16
N GLY A 138 0.98 0.43 15.59
CA GLY A 138 1.55 1.60 16.26
C GLY A 138 0.72 2.86 16.07
N LEU A 139 0.87 3.84 16.96
CA LEU A 139 0.37 5.21 16.78
C LEU A 139 1.50 6.25 16.87
N GLY A 140 1.34 7.37 16.18
CA GLY A 140 2.25 8.50 16.16
C GLY A 140 1.50 9.82 16.22
N ASN A 141 2.20 10.88 16.62
CA ASN A 141 1.65 12.23 16.72
C ASN A 141 1.72 12.94 15.35
N MET A 142 0.63 13.58 14.94
CA MET A 142 0.55 14.43 13.75
C MET A 142 0.08 15.85 14.10
N THR A 143 0.51 16.32 15.26
CA THR A 143 0.09 17.56 15.94
C THR A 143 -1.35 17.51 16.47
N PHE A 144 -1.74 18.54 17.22
CA PHE A 144 -3.09 18.65 17.74
C PHE A 144 -4.09 19.03 16.64
N SER A 145 -3.81 20.08 15.86
CA SER A 145 -4.75 20.59 14.86
C SER A 145 -4.54 20.03 13.44
N GLY A 146 -3.45 19.32 13.18
CA GLY A 146 -3.08 18.84 11.84
C GLY A 146 -2.76 19.96 10.86
N GLN A 147 -2.57 21.19 11.33
CA GLN A 147 -2.29 22.34 10.48
C GLN A 147 -0.88 22.30 9.89
N ASP A 148 -0.76 22.91 8.72
CA ASP A 148 0.48 23.00 7.95
C ASP A 148 1.56 23.81 8.71
N TYR A 149 2.73 23.20 8.91
CA TYR A 149 3.86 23.85 9.53
C TYR A 149 4.29 25.13 8.81
N ASN A 150 4.28 25.12 7.47
CA ASN A 150 4.66 26.26 6.67
C ASN A 150 3.74 27.47 6.90
N ARG A 151 2.50 27.24 7.37
CA ARG A 151 1.54 28.29 7.73
C ARG A 151 1.67 28.79 9.17
N LEU A 152 1.85 27.90 10.15
CA LEU A 152 1.83 28.26 11.57
C LEU A 152 3.12 28.95 12.06
N GLY A 153 4.27 28.62 11.48
CA GLY A 153 5.56 29.07 12.01
C GLY A 153 6.06 28.25 13.22
N PRO A 154 7.35 28.37 13.59
CA PRO A 154 7.99 27.48 14.57
C PRO A 154 7.31 27.41 15.93
N GLU A 155 7.04 28.55 16.56
CA GLU A 155 6.52 28.60 17.93
C GLU A 155 5.12 27.97 18.04
N GLN A 156 4.21 28.39 17.15
CA GLN A 156 2.84 27.88 17.10
C GLN A 156 2.84 26.38 16.79
N PHE A 157 3.64 25.94 15.83
CA PHE A 157 3.73 24.53 15.46
C PHE A 157 4.31 23.66 16.57
N ILE A 158 5.37 24.12 17.27
CA ILE A 158 5.91 23.42 18.45
C ILE A 158 4.84 23.31 19.56
N GLY A 159 4.07 24.37 19.78
CA GLY A 159 2.91 24.34 20.67
C GLY A 159 1.88 23.30 20.25
N ASP A 160 1.62 23.18 18.94
CA ASP A 160 0.67 22.23 18.37
C ASP A 160 1.17 20.78 18.47
N ILE A 161 2.47 20.53 18.27
CA ILE A 161 3.10 19.23 18.52
C ILE A 161 2.90 18.82 19.98
N ARG A 162 3.19 19.73 20.92
CA ARG A 162 3.08 19.47 22.37
C ARG A 162 1.67 19.09 22.77
N LYS A 163 0.66 19.86 22.34
CA LYS A 163 -0.76 19.56 22.62
C LYS A 163 -1.16 18.20 22.04
N GLY A 164 -0.71 17.86 20.84
CA GLY A 164 -0.96 16.56 20.22
C GLY A 164 -0.32 15.42 21.02
N ALA A 165 0.89 15.64 21.54
CA ALA A 165 1.59 14.68 22.39
C ALA A 165 0.84 14.46 23.70
N GLU A 166 0.44 15.54 24.38
CA GLU A 166 -0.32 15.48 25.64
C GLU A 166 -1.65 14.72 25.48
N ALA A 167 -2.35 14.91 24.35
CA ALA A 167 -3.59 14.19 24.05
C ALA A 167 -3.36 12.69 23.79
N LEU A 168 -2.29 12.34 23.06
CA LEU A 168 -2.03 10.97 22.61
C LEU A 168 -1.32 10.11 23.67
N GLU A 169 -0.53 10.72 24.56
CA GLU A 169 0.33 10.05 25.53
C GLU A 169 -0.38 9.02 26.43
N PRO A 170 -1.59 9.28 27.00
CA PRO A 170 -2.29 8.30 27.82
C PRO A 170 -2.57 6.99 27.07
N MET A 171 -2.88 7.06 25.77
CA MET A 171 -3.08 5.88 24.95
C MET A 171 -1.77 5.14 24.69
N LEU A 172 -0.71 5.84 24.29
CA LEU A 172 0.57 5.19 24.00
C LEU A 172 1.13 4.46 25.22
N SER A 173 1.16 5.15 26.37
CA SER A 173 1.66 4.57 27.62
C SER A 173 0.74 3.48 28.17
N GLY A 174 -0.58 3.65 28.11
CA GLY A 174 -1.55 2.63 28.54
C GLY A 174 -1.43 1.30 27.79
N PHE A 175 -1.03 1.35 26.52
CA PHE A 175 -0.78 0.17 25.68
C PHE A 175 0.70 -0.23 25.60
N GLY A 176 1.57 0.41 26.39
CA GLY A 176 2.99 0.05 26.50
C GLY A 176 3.86 0.43 25.29
N GLN A 177 3.38 1.28 24.38
CA GLN A 177 4.18 1.78 23.27
C GLN A 177 5.23 2.76 23.81
N LYS A 178 6.51 2.41 23.68
CA LYS A 178 7.64 3.23 24.19
C LYS A 178 8.14 4.28 23.19
N LYS A 179 8.06 3.99 21.89
CA LYS A 179 8.50 4.92 20.84
C LYS A 179 7.49 6.02 20.62
N ARG A 180 7.98 7.23 20.36
CA ARG A 180 7.19 8.41 20.02
C ARG A 180 7.47 8.76 18.56
N TYR A 181 6.57 8.36 17.68
CA TYR A 181 6.65 8.68 16.26
C TYR A 181 6.03 10.05 16.00
N PHE A 182 6.60 10.79 15.04
CA PHE A 182 6.05 12.05 14.57
C PHE A 182 5.97 12.09 13.04
N ARG A 183 4.87 12.59 12.50
CA ARG A 183 4.68 12.89 11.08
C ARG A 183 4.37 14.37 10.94
N PHE A 184 5.09 15.06 10.06
CA PHE A 184 4.73 16.43 9.68
C PHE A 184 3.44 16.40 8.84
N PRO A 185 2.39 17.17 9.20
CA PRO A 185 1.25 17.40 8.32
C PRO A 185 1.72 17.85 6.93
N TYR A 186 1.08 17.32 5.89
CA TYR A 186 1.43 17.57 4.48
C TYR A 186 2.87 17.19 4.08
N LEU A 187 3.65 16.54 4.95
CA LEU A 187 5.09 16.35 4.77
C LEU A 187 5.84 17.68 4.59
N HIS A 188 5.37 18.74 5.25
CA HIS A 188 6.01 20.05 5.24
C HIS A 188 6.95 20.19 6.43
N TYR A 189 8.25 19.99 6.19
CA TYR A 189 9.31 20.00 7.21
C TYR A 189 9.89 21.40 7.49
N GLY A 190 9.22 22.46 7.01
CA GLY A 190 9.68 23.85 7.08
C GLY A 190 10.23 24.33 5.73
N ASP A 191 9.89 25.57 5.40
CA ASP A 191 10.18 26.25 4.12
C ASP A 191 11.50 27.04 4.12
N ASN A 192 12.31 26.92 5.18
CA ASN A 192 13.68 27.39 5.26
C ASN A 192 14.48 26.66 6.36
N VAL A 193 15.79 26.90 6.38
CA VAL A 193 16.76 26.25 7.29
C VAL A 193 16.42 26.53 8.75
N GLU A 194 16.12 27.78 9.10
CA GLU A 194 15.86 28.22 10.47
C GLU A 194 14.63 27.54 11.04
N ARG A 195 13.55 27.47 10.23
CA ARG A 195 12.30 26.83 10.60
C ARG A 195 12.48 25.33 10.79
N ARG A 196 13.02 24.62 9.79
CA ARG A 196 13.30 23.18 9.93
C ARG A 196 14.13 22.89 11.17
N LYS A 197 15.23 23.62 11.35
CA LYS A 197 16.13 23.46 12.50
C LYS A 197 15.41 23.64 13.84
N ALA A 198 14.56 24.67 13.97
CA ALA A 198 13.84 24.93 15.22
C ALA A 198 12.95 23.75 15.65
N VAL A 199 12.19 23.17 14.71
CA VAL A 199 11.31 22.03 15.02
C VAL A 199 12.09 20.73 15.16
N THR A 200 13.10 20.49 14.33
CA THR A 200 13.95 19.29 14.44
C THR A 200 14.63 19.25 15.81
N LEU A 201 15.23 20.35 16.28
CA LEU A 201 15.86 20.40 17.60
C LEU A 201 14.87 20.08 18.74
N TYR A 202 13.64 20.60 18.64
CA TYR A 202 12.59 20.31 19.63
C TYR A 202 12.18 18.82 19.62
N LEU A 203 12.04 18.22 18.44
CA LEU A 203 11.71 16.80 18.31
C LEU A 203 12.86 15.91 18.80
N ASP A 204 14.11 16.26 18.51
CA ASP A 204 15.31 15.55 18.93
C ASP A 204 15.49 15.58 20.45
N GLU A 205 15.28 16.74 21.10
CA GLU A 205 15.34 16.89 22.57
C GLU A 205 14.36 15.94 23.27
N LEU A 206 13.20 15.73 22.66
CA LEU A 206 12.16 14.83 23.15
C LEU A 206 12.29 13.39 22.60
N THR A 207 13.37 13.08 21.89
CA THR A 207 13.66 11.76 21.30
C THR A 207 12.57 11.24 20.37
N TYR A 208 11.85 12.14 19.70
CA TYR A 208 10.87 11.77 18.69
C TYR A 208 11.56 11.13 17.48
N VAL A 209 10.90 10.11 16.94
CA VAL A 209 11.29 9.48 15.69
C VAL A 209 10.45 10.10 14.57
N VAL A 210 11.06 11.00 13.81
CA VAL A 210 10.42 11.61 12.63
C VAL A 210 10.26 10.56 11.54
N CYS A 211 9.04 10.43 11.02
CA CYS A 211 8.66 9.39 10.07
C CYS A 211 8.46 10.00 8.67
N PRO A 212 9.39 9.73 7.72
CA PRO A 212 9.24 10.11 6.33
C PRO A 212 8.29 9.17 5.58
N ALA A 213 7.85 9.58 4.39
CA ALA A 213 7.11 8.73 3.45
C ALA A 213 7.92 8.64 2.17
N THR A 214 7.93 7.47 1.52
CA THR A 214 8.53 7.31 0.20
C THR A 214 7.47 7.17 -0.88
N VAL A 215 6.34 6.50 -0.59
CA VAL A 215 5.29 6.26 -1.59
C VAL A 215 4.05 7.06 -1.17
N ILE A 216 3.66 8.05 -1.98
CA ILE A 216 2.57 8.98 -1.68
C ILE A 216 1.57 8.93 -2.84
N PRO A 217 0.53 8.09 -2.77
CA PRO A 217 -0.37 7.86 -3.89
C PRO A 217 -1.46 8.94 -4.05
N GLU A 218 -1.46 10.00 -3.23
CA GLU A 218 -2.49 11.05 -3.29
C GLU A 218 -3.94 10.49 -3.26
N ASP A 219 -4.16 9.48 -2.41
CA ASP A 219 -5.42 8.73 -2.31
C ASP A 219 -6.69 9.58 -2.18
N TYR A 220 -6.60 10.80 -1.64
CA TYR A 220 -7.69 11.75 -1.55
C TYR A 220 -8.34 12.07 -2.91
N LEU A 221 -7.57 12.06 -4.01
CA LEU A 221 -8.10 12.29 -5.36
C LEU A 221 -9.03 11.15 -5.81
N HIS A 222 -8.66 9.91 -5.52
CA HIS A 222 -9.47 8.72 -5.80
C HIS A 222 -10.65 8.61 -4.83
N ASN A 223 -10.45 8.98 -3.57
CA ASN A 223 -11.52 9.03 -2.57
C ASN A 223 -12.61 10.04 -2.95
N LEU A 224 -12.23 11.20 -3.50
CA LEU A 224 -13.17 12.16 -4.07
C LEU A 224 -14.01 11.54 -5.19
N THR A 225 -13.42 10.72 -6.04
CA THR A 225 -14.14 10.00 -7.09
C THR A 225 -15.14 9.01 -6.49
N LEU A 226 -14.75 8.24 -5.47
CA LEU A 226 -15.66 7.33 -4.76
C LEU A 226 -16.82 8.08 -4.09
N ILE A 227 -16.55 9.20 -3.43
CA ILE A 227 -17.59 10.03 -2.78
C ILE A 227 -18.61 10.52 -3.81
N LYS A 228 -18.15 10.98 -4.99
CA LYS A 228 -19.02 11.42 -6.09
C LYS A 228 -19.91 10.31 -6.64
N MET A 229 -19.54 9.04 -6.47
CA MET A 229 -20.40 7.91 -6.86
C MET A 229 -21.56 7.66 -5.87
N GLY A 230 -21.53 8.26 -4.67
CA GLY A 230 -22.58 8.14 -3.67
C GLY A 230 -22.49 6.89 -2.79
N LYS A 231 -23.60 6.53 -2.14
CA LYS A 231 -23.67 5.38 -1.21
C LYS A 231 -23.78 4.04 -1.93
N GLU A 232 -24.47 4.01 -3.06
CA GLU A 232 -24.71 2.81 -3.88
C GLU A 232 -24.10 3.00 -5.27
N PRO A 233 -22.77 2.86 -5.41
CA PRO A 233 -22.10 3.06 -6.68
C PRO A 233 -22.47 1.94 -7.68
N ASP A 234 -22.51 2.28 -8.97
CA ASP A 234 -22.54 1.28 -10.03
C ASP A 234 -21.35 0.33 -9.91
N SER A 235 -21.61 -0.98 -9.96
CA SER A 235 -20.59 -2.00 -9.71
C SER A 235 -19.44 -1.95 -10.72
N THR A 236 -19.72 -1.57 -11.97
CA THR A 236 -18.69 -1.46 -13.02
C THR A 236 -17.76 -0.29 -12.73
N LYS A 237 -18.32 0.88 -12.41
CA LYS A 237 -17.54 2.07 -12.03
C LYS A 237 -16.74 1.86 -10.75
N PHE A 238 -17.32 1.14 -9.78
CA PHE A 238 -16.64 0.80 -8.54
C PHE A 238 -15.41 -0.10 -8.79
N VAL A 239 -15.55 -1.14 -9.60
CA VAL A 239 -14.41 -2.00 -9.98
C VAL A 239 -13.39 -1.25 -10.85
N GLN A 240 -13.84 -0.36 -11.71
CA GLN A 240 -12.93 0.49 -12.49
C GLN A 240 -12.09 1.37 -11.57
N LEU A 241 -12.70 2.05 -10.60
CA LEU A 241 -11.98 2.89 -9.64
C LEU A 241 -10.98 2.08 -8.81
N LEU A 242 -11.34 0.87 -8.38
CA LEU A 242 -10.42 -0.06 -7.71
C LEU A 242 -9.16 -0.31 -8.56
N ASN A 243 -9.34 -0.69 -9.83
CA ASN A 243 -8.22 -0.98 -10.72
C ASN A 243 -7.36 0.27 -10.98
N ASP A 244 -8.00 1.42 -11.24
CA ASP A 244 -7.31 2.69 -11.48
C ASP A 244 -6.49 3.08 -10.25
N TYR A 245 -7.06 2.96 -9.05
CA TYR A 245 -6.39 3.28 -7.80
C TYR A 245 -5.20 2.36 -7.52
N ILE A 246 -5.38 1.04 -7.63
CA ILE A 246 -4.28 0.09 -7.39
C ILE A 246 -3.14 0.30 -8.40
N ASN A 247 -3.46 0.45 -9.69
CA ASN A 247 -2.44 0.71 -10.71
C ASN A 247 -1.67 2.00 -10.41
N HIS A 248 -2.37 3.07 -10.01
CA HIS A 248 -1.73 4.32 -9.61
C HIS A 248 -0.76 4.14 -8.43
N VAL A 249 -1.15 3.37 -7.40
CA VAL A 249 -0.24 3.08 -6.27
C VAL A 249 0.98 2.27 -6.73
N LEU A 250 0.80 1.29 -7.62
CA LEU A 250 1.88 0.47 -8.14
C LEU A 250 2.85 1.26 -9.05
N ASP A 251 2.32 2.17 -9.86
CA ASP A 251 3.12 3.07 -10.71
C ASP A 251 3.96 4.03 -9.86
N GLU A 252 3.34 4.63 -8.83
CA GLU A 252 4.05 5.47 -7.86
C GLU A 252 5.14 4.68 -7.12
N LEU A 253 4.86 3.44 -6.75
CA LEU A 253 5.81 2.56 -6.10
C LEU A 253 7.01 2.20 -7.02
N GLU A 254 6.78 1.89 -8.30
CA GLU A 254 7.85 1.62 -9.26
C GLU A 254 8.69 2.89 -9.51
N ARG A 255 8.08 4.07 -9.54
CA ARG A 255 8.79 5.35 -9.61
C ARG A 255 9.72 5.55 -8.42
N GLN A 256 9.28 5.25 -7.21
CA GLN A 256 10.11 5.35 -6.00
C GLN A 256 11.21 4.29 -5.97
N GLU A 257 10.96 3.09 -6.50
CA GLU A 257 12.00 2.08 -6.68
C GLU A 257 13.06 2.54 -7.70
N GLN A 258 12.67 3.28 -8.74
CA GLN A 258 13.60 3.87 -9.69
C GLN A 258 14.45 4.97 -9.06
N LEU A 259 13.84 5.89 -8.31
CA LEU A 259 14.57 6.91 -7.54
C LEU A 259 15.54 6.28 -6.54
N ALA A 260 15.14 5.21 -5.85
CA ALA A 260 16.03 4.49 -4.93
C ALA A 260 17.24 3.89 -5.65
N ARG A 261 17.07 3.36 -6.87
CA ARG A 261 18.19 2.89 -7.70
C ARG A 261 19.14 4.02 -8.10
N GLU A 262 18.61 5.20 -8.39
CA GLU A 262 19.40 6.37 -8.75
C GLU A 262 20.20 6.91 -7.56
N ILE A 263 19.59 6.99 -6.37
CA ILE A 263 20.22 7.58 -5.17
C ILE A 263 21.18 6.60 -4.50
N VAL A 264 20.78 5.33 -4.31
CA VAL A 264 21.55 4.36 -3.51
C VAL A 264 21.88 3.05 -4.22
N SER A 265 21.53 2.90 -5.51
CA SER A 265 21.87 1.71 -6.33
C SER A 265 21.39 0.37 -5.74
N ARG A 266 20.33 0.40 -4.92
CA ARG A 266 19.70 -0.80 -4.35
C ARG A 266 18.22 -0.54 -4.06
N PRO A 267 17.40 -1.60 -3.92
CA PRO A 267 16.09 -1.49 -3.30
C PRO A 267 16.21 -0.97 -1.86
N ILE A 268 15.20 -0.23 -1.42
CA ILE A 268 15.07 0.26 -0.05
C ILE A 268 13.83 -0.34 0.61
N LYS A 269 13.73 -0.18 1.92
CA LYS A 269 12.49 -0.45 2.66
C LYS A 269 11.54 0.74 2.49
N GLN A 270 10.54 0.59 1.63
CA GLN A 270 9.58 1.64 1.31
C GLN A 270 8.62 1.91 2.49
N ILE A 271 8.12 3.14 2.61
CA ILE A 271 7.06 3.54 3.55
C ILE A 271 5.91 4.09 2.72
N LEU A 272 4.82 3.31 2.62
CA LEU A 272 3.58 3.72 1.97
C LEU A 272 2.73 4.54 2.93
N ARG A 273 2.36 5.73 2.48
CA ARG A 273 1.51 6.66 3.22
C ARG A 273 0.10 6.64 2.64
N LEU A 274 -0.82 6.06 3.39
CA LEU A 274 -2.26 6.09 3.12
C LEU A 274 -2.96 7.05 4.09
N ARG A 275 -4.22 7.37 3.84
CA ARG A 275 -5.12 8.06 4.77
C ARG A 275 -6.22 7.13 5.25
N THR A 276 -6.74 7.34 6.47
CA THR A 276 -7.92 6.64 6.99
C THR A 276 -9.21 7.19 6.37
N ASN A 277 -9.40 6.98 5.07
CA ASN A 277 -10.59 7.43 4.33
C ASN A 277 -11.43 6.23 3.82
N ARG A 278 -12.61 6.53 3.27
CA ARG A 278 -13.53 5.51 2.75
C ARG A 278 -12.90 4.67 1.64
N LEU A 279 -12.13 5.27 0.73
CA LEU A 279 -11.45 4.57 -0.36
C LEU A 279 -10.53 3.46 0.17
N ASN A 280 -9.63 3.81 1.08
CA ASN A 280 -8.71 2.85 1.65
C ASN A 280 -9.46 1.82 2.50
N ALA A 281 -10.49 2.21 3.25
CA ALA A 281 -11.31 1.24 3.98
C ALA A 281 -11.90 0.14 3.07
N VAL A 282 -12.36 0.50 1.87
CA VAL A 282 -13.01 -0.47 0.97
C VAL A 282 -12.05 -1.22 0.04
N TYR A 283 -10.87 -0.67 -0.26
CA TYR A 283 -9.92 -1.25 -1.23
C TYR A 283 -8.59 -1.72 -0.62
N LEU A 284 -8.40 -1.62 0.70
CA LEU A 284 -7.13 -1.99 1.31
C LEU A 284 -6.80 -3.47 1.12
N ASP A 285 -7.77 -4.37 1.15
CA ASP A 285 -7.54 -5.81 0.99
C ASP A 285 -6.94 -6.14 -0.38
N GLU A 286 -7.55 -5.61 -1.44
CA GLU A 286 -7.08 -5.77 -2.81
C GLU A 286 -5.75 -5.06 -3.04
N LEU A 287 -5.54 -3.89 -2.43
CA LEU A 287 -4.27 -3.18 -2.49
C LEU A 287 -3.14 -3.99 -1.84
N LEU A 288 -3.35 -4.52 -0.63
CA LEU A 288 -2.36 -5.34 0.07
C LEU A 288 -2.06 -6.62 -0.73
N SER A 289 -3.10 -7.28 -1.27
CA SER A 289 -2.94 -8.41 -2.18
C SER A 289 -2.09 -8.07 -3.41
N ALA A 290 -2.31 -6.90 -4.03
CA ALA A 290 -1.54 -6.45 -5.18
C ALA A 290 -0.05 -6.20 -4.82
N LEU A 291 0.23 -5.64 -3.65
CA LEU A 291 1.59 -5.45 -3.15
C LEU A 291 2.31 -6.80 -2.92
N GLU A 292 1.64 -7.77 -2.32
CA GLU A 292 2.20 -9.13 -2.14
C GLU A 292 2.47 -9.81 -3.48
N ASN A 293 1.53 -9.71 -4.43
CA ASN A 293 1.66 -10.28 -5.77
C ASN A 293 2.81 -9.64 -6.58
N THR A 294 3.17 -8.39 -6.27
CA THR A 294 4.35 -7.71 -6.86
C THR A 294 5.66 -8.01 -6.11
N GLY A 295 5.61 -8.88 -5.10
CA GLY A 295 6.77 -9.42 -4.39
C GLY A 295 7.19 -8.64 -3.15
N TYR A 296 6.34 -7.72 -2.65
CA TYR A 296 6.60 -7.02 -1.40
C TYR A 296 6.34 -7.91 -0.19
N LYS A 297 7.18 -7.74 0.82
CA LYS A 297 6.92 -8.22 2.18
C LYS A 297 6.59 -7.04 3.08
N PHE A 298 5.52 -7.18 3.84
CA PHE A 298 5.15 -6.19 4.84
C PHE A 298 6.13 -6.23 6.01
N ILE A 299 6.48 -5.05 6.48
CA ILE A 299 7.37 -4.83 7.62
C ILE A 299 6.81 -3.74 8.52
N THR A 300 7.27 -3.69 9.77
CA THR A 300 6.90 -2.62 10.69
C THR A 300 7.61 -1.32 10.32
N LEU A 301 7.07 -0.19 10.79
CA LEU A 301 7.73 1.12 10.65
C LEU A 301 9.14 1.12 11.25
N ASP A 302 9.30 0.44 12.38
CA ASP A 302 10.58 0.23 13.03
C ASP A 302 11.61 -0.52 12.19
N ASP A 303 11.19 -1.51 11.40
CA ASP A 303 12.13 -2.17 10.47
C ASP A 303 12.41 -1.27 9.26
N ALA A 304 11.41 -0.52 8.76
CA ALA A 304 11.57 0.37 7.63
C ALA A 304 12.61 1.46 7.91
N LEU A 305 12.49 2.15 9.05
CA LEU A 305 13.38 3.24 9.46
C LEU A 305 14.83 2.80 9.72
N LYS A 306 15.13 1.50 9.80
CA LYS A 306 16.51 0.98 9.85
C LYS A 306 17.23 1.02 8.50
N ASP A 307 16.51 1.30 7.42
CA ASP A 307 17.15 1.47 6.12
C ASP A 307 18.00 2.74 6.12
N LYS A 308 19.29 2.60 5.74
CA LYS A 308 20.26 3.70 5.75
C LYS A 308 19.89 4.88 4.84
N VAL A 309 18.95 4.70 3.91
CA VAL A 309 18.47 5.80 3.08
C VAL A 309 17.92 6.92 3.95
N TYR A 310 17.22 6.60 5.05
CA TYR A 310 16.61 7.56 5.97
C TYR A 310 17.61 8.32 6.87
N SER A 311 18.90 8.10 6.67
CA SER A 311 19.98 8.85 7.32
C SER A 311 20.75 9.74 6.33
N ILE A 312 20.34 9.78 5.06
CA ILE A 312 20.97 10.65 4.06
C ILE A 312 20.55 12.09 4.37
N PRO A 313 21.49 13.02 4.59
CA PRO A 313 21.15 14.42 4.78
C PRO A 313 20.55 14.99 3.48
N GLU A 314 19.55 15.85 3.63
CA GLU A 314 18.86 16.54 2.54
C GLU A 314 18.71 18.03 2.87
N GLY A 315 18.54 18.85 1.83
CA GLY A 315 18.46 20.30 1.89
C GLY A 315 17.30 20.87 1.09
N TYR A 316 16.17 20.15 0.99
CA TYR A 316 14.99 20.60 0.28
C TYR A 316 14.10 21.46 1.18
N TYR A 317 13.94 22.75 0.89
CA TYR A 317 13.10 23.69 1.68
C TYR A 317 11.90 24.24 0.88
N GLY A 318 11.46 23.50 -0.15
CA GLY A 318 10.35 23.94 -0.98
C GLY A 318 8.98 23.82 -0.31
N LEU A 319 7.97 24.42 -0.96
CA LEU A 319 6.59 24.49 -0.45
C LEU A 319 5.76 23.23 -0.72
N LYS A 320 6.30 22.22 -1.42
CA LYS A 320 5.56 20.99 -1.74
C LYS A 320 5.92 19.91 -0.71
N GLY A 321 4.90 19.18 -0.26
CA GLY A 321 5.09 17.91 0.43
C GLY A 321 5.61 16.87 -0.54
N LEU A 322 6.88 16.50 -0.41
CA LEU A 322 7.54 15.53 -1.28
C LEU A 322 7.79 14.21 -0.55
N SER A 323 7.99 13.15 -1.34
CA SER A 323 8.57 11.92 -0.81
C SER A 323 9.99 12.18 -0.34
N TYR A 324 10.47 11.36 0.59
CA TYR A 324 11.81 11.52 1.13
C TYR A 324 12.92 11.35 0.07
N LEU A 325 12.70 10.49 -0.93
CA LEU A 325 13.64 10.35 -2.06
C LEU A 325 13.62 11.58 -2.97
N GLU A 326 12.45 12.16 -3.15
CA GLU A 326 12.30 13.40 -3.91
C GLU A 326 12.94 14.59 -3.17
N MET A 327 12.85 14.64 -1.84
CA MET A 327 13.58 15.65 -1.05
C MET A 327 15.09 15.55 -1.28
N ILE A 328 15.64 14.32 -1.27
CA ILE A 328 17.08 14.10 -1.54
C ILE A 328 17.45 14.61 -2.95
N ILE A 329 16.72 14.22 -3.99
CA ILE A 329 17.09 14.58 -5.38
C ILE A 329 16.83 16.07 -5.70
N ASN A 330 15.92 16.73 -4.98
CA ASN A 330 15.62 18.16 -5.13
C ASN A 330 16.32 19.02 -4.05
N SER A 331 17.28 18.45 -3.32
CA SER A 331 18.05 19.20 -2.32
C SER A 331 18.91 20.26 -2.98
N ASP A 332 18.97 21.45 -2.36
CA ASP A 332 19.99 22.43 -2.70
C ASP A 332 21.33 21.97 -2.08
N PRO A 333 22.38 21.67 -2.88
CA PRO A 333 23.66 21.19 -2.37
C PRO A 333 24.31 22.13 -1.35
N ASP A 334 24.06 23.44 -1.44
CA ASP A 334 24.63 24.44 -0.53
C ASP A 334 23.91 24.46 0.83
N LEU A 335 22.72 23.85 0.92
CA LEU A 335 21.90 23.79 2.12
C LEU A 335 21.84 22.40 2.76
N VAL A 336 22.53 21.40 2.19
CA VAL A 336 22.65 20.06 2.78
C VAL A 336 23.54 20.14 4.03
N PRO A 337 23.07 19.68 5.22
CA PRO A 337 23.90 19.65 6.42
C PRO A 337 25.18 18.83 6.22
N ALA A 338 26.30 19.31 6.76
CA ALA A 338 27.55 18.55 6.80
C ALA A 338 27.37 17.25 7.59
N GLN A 339 28.00 16.16 7.13
CA GLN A 339 27.95 14.83 7.74
C GLN A 339 28.80 14.70 9.00
#